data_AF-A0A8R7PR52-F1
#
_entry.id   AF-A0A8R7PR52-F1
#
_cell.length_a   1.000
_cell.length_b   1.000
_cell.length_c   1.000
_cell.angle_alpha   90.00
_cell.angle_beta   90.00
_cell.angle_gamma   90.00
#
_symmetry.space_group_name_H-M   'P 1'
#
loop_
_entity.id
_entity.type
_entity.pdbx_description
1 polymer ?
#
loop_
_entity_poly.entity_id
_entity_poly.type
_entity_poly.pdbx_seq_one_letter_code
_entity_poly.pdbx_strand_id
1 'polypeptide(L)'
;MAGRVFASISLQATEMGLQITEMLYEKIKINKIMSRITGKPEEQIDEDTKFDCFMSPWEAKDYGIIDSIIDEGKLGLVAPVSGAVPPPKSRVWYLWNASGPTRKIMKNLPSEEKLIRNGNGSVSGADGMLKEASST
;
A
#
# COMPACT_ATOMS: atom_id res chain seq x y z
N MET A 1 31.24 -6.61 42.35
CA MET A 1 30.84 -6.67 40.92
C MET A 1 29.40 -7.13 40.68
N ALA A 2 28.76 -7.88 41.59
CA ALA A 2 27.41 -8.45 41.37
C ALA A 2 26.28 -7.42 41.16
N GLY A 3 26.29 -6.28 41.88
CA GLY A 3 25.21 -5.29 41.80
C GLY A 3 25.08 -4.56 40.45
N ARG A 4 26.19 -4.42 39.69
CA ARG A 4 26.18 -3.75 38.38
C ARG A 4 25.60 -4.65 37.29
N VAL A 5 25.85 -5.96 37.39
CA VAL A 5 25.33 -6.97 36.45
C VAL A 5 23.83 -7.18 36.65
N PHE A 6 23.35 -7.16 37.90
CA PHE A 6 21.93 -7.34 38.21
C PHE A 6 21.06 -6.18 37.68
N ALA A 7 21.55 -4.93 37.81
CA ALA A 7 20.88 -3.75 37.25
C ALA A 7 20.74 -3.83 35.73
N SER A 8 21.81 -4.22 35.01
CA SER A 8 21.78 -4.39 33.55
C SER A 8 20.78 -5.46 33.10
N ILE A 9 20.72 -6.61 33.78
CA ILE A 9 19.76 -7.68 33.45
C ILE A 9 18.32 -7.22 33.68
N SER A 10 18.06 -6.47 34.75
CA SER A 10 16.71 -5.97 35.05
C SER A 10 16.20 -4.95 34.03
N LEU A 11 17.07 -4.06 33.53
CA LEU A 11 16.72 -3.11 32.48
C LEU A 11 16.42 -3.83 31.18
N GLN A 12 17.26 -4.80 30.79
CA GLN A 12 17.05 -5.60 29.60
C GLN A 12 15.73 -6.41 29.65
N ALA A 13 15.39 -6.97 30.81
CA ALA A 13 14.11 -7.66 31.00
C ALA A 13 12.90 -6.71 30.87
N THR A 14 13.04 -5.45 31.30
CA THR A 14 11.97 -4.45 31.20
C THR A 14 11.73 -4.02 29.75
N GLU A 15 12.80 -3.78 28.98
CA GLU A 15 12.71 -3.49 27.54
C GLU A 15 12.05 -4.63 26.77
N MET A 16 12.43 -5.88 27.06
CA MET A 16 11.79 -7.06 26.47
C MET A 16 10.31 -7.13 26.81
N GLY A 17 9.93 -6.84 28.05
CA GLY A 17 8.53 -6.80 28.47
C GLY A 17 7.71 -5.80 27.65
N LEU A 18 8.23 -4.59 27.47
CA LEU A 18 7.57 -3.56 26.65
C LEU A 18 7.42 -4.04 25.19
N GLN A 19 8.48 -4.62 24.64
CA GLN A 19 8.45 -5.10 23.26
C GLN A 19 7.46 -6.26 23.07
N ILE A 20 7.37 -7.18 24.03
CA ILE A 20 6.38 -8.28 24.01
C ILE A 20 4.96 -7.70 24.07
N THR A 21 4.71 -6.68 24.89
CA THR A 21 3.38 -6.06 24.95
C THR A 21 2.98 -5.40 23.64
N GLU A 22 3.91 -4.76 22.95
CA GLU A 22 3.66 -4.18 21.62
C GLU A 22 3.39 -5.28 20.58
N MET A 23 4.18 -6.35 20.56
CA MET A 23 3.94 -7.50 19.67
C MET A 23 2.54 -8.10 19.88
N LEU A 24 2.08 -8.20 21.12
CA LEU A 24 0.75 -8.71 21.43
C LEU A 24 -0.35 -7.76 20.92
N TYR A 25 -0.15 -6.45 21.06
CA TYR A 25 -1.06 -5.44 20.54
C TYR A 25 -1.16 -5.52 19.01
N GLU A 26 -0.03 -5.64 18.31
CA GLU A 26 0.03 -5.81 16.86
C GLU A 26 -0.68 -7.10 16.41
N LYS A 27 -0.44 -8.22 17.09
CA LYS A 27 -1.12 -9.51 16.81
C LYS A 27 -2.64 -9.36 16.86
N ILE A 28 -3.17 -8.77 17.94
CA ILE A 28 -4.62 -8.54 18.09
C ILE A 28 -5.16 -7.64 16.99
N LYS A 29 -4.42 -6.59 16.62
CA LYS A 29 -4.82 -5.66 15.56
C LYS A 29 -4.89 -6.34 14.20
N ILE A 30 -3.90 -7.16 13.86
CA ILE A 30 -3.86 -7.91 12.60
C ILE A 30 -5.01 -8.92 12.55
N ASN A 31 -5.25 -9.67 13.63
CA ASN A 31 -6.33 -10.66 13.69
C ASN A 31 -7.71 -10.01 13.49
N LYS A 32 -7.93 -8.82 14.07
CA LYS A 32 -9.14 -8.02 13.84
C LYS A 32 -9.32 -7.61 12.39
N ILE A 33 -8.24 -7.20 11.71
CA ILE A 33 -8.29 -6.83 10.29
C ILE A 33 -8.61 -8.06 9.45
N MET A 34 -7.91 -9.17 9.68
CA MET A 34 -8.14 -10.44 9.00
C MET A 34 -9.58 -10.93 9.19
N SER A 35 -10.13 -10.84 10.40
CA SER A 35 -11.51 -11.22 10.71
C SER A 35 -12.53 -10.41 9.91
N ARG A 36 -12.32 -9.10 9.81
CA ARG A 36 -13.20 -8.21 9.03
C ARG A 36 -13.17 -8.48 7.54
N ILE A 37 -11.99 -8.81 6.99
CA ILE A 37 -11.82 -9.04 5.55
C ILE A 37 -12.38 -10.42 5.16
N THR A 38 -12.04 -11.46 5.94
CA THR A 38 -12.38 -12.86 5.62
C THR A 38 -13.76 -13.27 6.13
N GLY A 39 -14.35 -12.51 7.06
CA GLY A 39 -15.61 -12.84 7.73
C GLY A 39 -15.49 -13.96 8.77
N LYS A 40 -14.27 -14.46 9.05
CA LYS A 40 -14.02 -15.52 10.02
C LYS A 40 -13.92 -14.97 11.46
N PRO A 41 -14.28 -15.76 12.48
CA PRO A 41 -14.14 -15.34 13.87
C PRO A 41 -12.67 -15.15 14.26
N GLU A 42 -12.41 -14.22 15.20
CA GLU A 42 -11.05 -13.92 15.67
C GLU A 42 -10.34 -15.15 16.28
N GLU A 43 -11.09 -16.03 16.95
CA GLU A 43 -10.54 -17.27 17.54
C GLU A 43 -9.97 -18.22 16.47
N GLN A 44 -10.67 -18.36 15.33
CA GLN A 44 -10.19 -19.21 14.24
C GLN A 44 -8.93 -18.63 13.60
N ILE A 45 -8.89 -17.31 13.41
CA ILE A 45 -7.71 -16.64 12.85
C ILE A 45 -6.52 -16.75 13.81
N ASP A 46 -6.74 -16.68 15.13
CA ASP A 46 -5.65 -16.84 16.09
C ASP A 46 -5.02 -18.23 15.98
N GLU A 47 -5.81 -19.29 15.85
CA GLU A 47 -5.32 -20.65 15.61
C GLU A 47 -4.62 -20.77 14.25
N ASP A 48 -5.23 -20.25 13.19
CA ASP A 48 -4.71 -20.35 11.82
C ASP A 48 -3.42 -19.54 11.62
N THR A 49 -3.16 -18.52 12.46
CA THR A 49 -1.97 -17.66 12.42
C THR A 49 -0.92 -17.98 13.49
N LYS A 50 -1.12 -19.01 14.32
CA LYS A 50 -0.10 -19.48 15.28
C LYS A 50 1.18 -19.96 14.59
N PHE A 51 1.03 -20.56 13.42
CA PHE A 51 2.12 -21.01 12.56
C PHE A 51 1.84 -20.59 11.13
N ASP A 52 2.87 -20.65 10.29
CA ASP A 52 2.73 -20.34 8.87
C ASP A 52 1.77 -21.35 8.21
N CYS A 53 0.60 -20.86 7.80
CA CYS A 53 -0.39 -21.61 7.05
C CYS A 53 -0.29 -21.27 5.55
N PHE A 54 0.32 -22.16 4.77
CA PHE A 54 0.38 -22.01 3.31
C PHE A 54 -0.90 -22.56 2.68
N MET A 55 -1.55 -21.76 1.84
CA MET A 55 -2.79 -22.12 1.14
C MET A 55 -2.57 -22.11 -0.37
N SER A 56 -3.18 -23.06 -1.06
CA SER A 56 -3.33 -22.98 -2.51
C SER A 56 -4.23 -21.80 -2.91
N PRO A 57 -4.17 -21.31 -4.16
CA PRO A 57 -5.05 -20.22 -4.60
C PRO A 57 -6.55 -20.55 -4.40
N TRP A 58 -6.94 -21.81 -4.60
CA TRP A 58 -8.32 -22.28 -4.39
C TRP A 58 -8.73 -22.19 -2.92
N GLU A 59 -7.88 -22.67 -2.01
CA GLU A 59 -8.12 -22.58 -0.57
C GLU A 59 -8.13 -21.13 -0.08
N ALA A 60 -7.24 -20.28 -0.60
CA ALA A 60 -7.19 -18.86 -0.25
C ALA A 60 -8.47 -18.12 -0.69
N LYS A 61 -9.08 -18.53 -1.81
CA LYS A 61 -10.36 -18.00 -2.26
C LYS A 61 -11.49 -18.40 -1.33
N ASP A 62 -11.55 -19.69 -0.98
CA ASP A 62 -12.56 -20.21 -0.06
C ASP A 62 -12.38 -19.67 1.36
N TYR A 63 -11.15 -19.35 1.75
CA TYR A 63 -10.84 -18.67 3.00
C TYR A 63 -11.32 -17.21 3.02
N GLY A 64 -11.53 -16.59 1.85
CA GLY A 64 -11.92 -15.18 1.72
C GLY A 64 -10.74 -14.20 1.70
N ILE A 65 -9.52 -14.67 1.40
CA ILE A 65 -8.33 -13.81 1.24
C ILE A 65 -8.29 -13.21 -0.18
N ILE A 66 -8.75 -13.96 -1.18
CA ILE A 66 -8.77 -13.53 -2.58
C ILE A 66 -10.17 -13.68 -3.19
N ASP A 67 -10.54 -12.75 -4.07
CA ASP A 67 -11.86 -12.77 -4.71
C ASP A 67 -11.95 -13.78 -5.86
N SER A 68 -10.88 -13.92 -6.64
CA SER A 68 -10.87 -14.73 -7.86
C SER A 68 -9.47 -15.15 -8.29
N ILE A 69 -9.40 -16.32 -8.93
CA ILE A 69 -8.17 -16.89 -9.50
C ILE A 69 -8.18 -16.65 -11.01
N ILE A 70 -7.09 -16.08 -11.51
CA ILE A 70 -6.89 -15.76 -12.92
C ILE A 70 -6.19 -16.95 -13.58
N ASP A 71 -6.87 -17.58 -14.52
CA ASP A 71 -6.32 -18.64 -15.36
C ASP A 71 -6.25 -18.12 -16.80
N GLU A 72 -5.33 -18.66 -17.61
CA GLU A 72 -5.03 -18.24 -19.00
C GLU A 72 -6.22 -18.31 -19.98
N GLY A 73 -7.42 -18.68 -19.52
CA GLY A 73 -8.65 -18.79 -20.32
C GLY A 73 -9.84 -17.94 -19.85
N LYS A 74 -9.73 -17.12 -18.80
CA LYS A 74 -10.86 -16.27 -18.33
C LYS A 74 -10.85 -14.89 -19.03
N LEU A 75 -11.78 -14.71 -19.97
CA LEU A 75 -12.09 -13.42 -20.60
C LEU A 75 -12.60 -12.44 -19.53
N GLY A 76 -11.74 -11.54 -19.04
CA GLY A 76 -12.11 -10.43 -18.16
C GLY A 76 -11.17 -10.14 -16.98
N LEU A 77 -10.22 -11.01 -16.67
CA LEU A 77 -9.21 -10.80 -15.60
C LEU A 77 -7.77 -10.95 -16.10
N VAL A 78 -7.52 -10.70 -17.38
CA VAL A 78 -6.16 -10.57 -17.89
C VAL A 78 -5.73 -9.14 -17.61
N ALA A 79 -4.66 -8.91 -16.81
CA ALA A 79 -3.99 -7.61 -16.76
C ALA A 79 -3.79 -7.17 -18.21
N PRO A 80 -4.28 -6.00 -18.66
CA PRO A 80 -4.47 -5.73 -20.09
C PRO A 80 -3.14 -5.81 -20.84
N VAL A 81 -2.81 -6.99 -21.38
CA VAL A 81 -1.63 -7.18 -22.23
C VAL A 81 -1.91 -6.66 -23.65
N SER A 82 -3.17 -6.36 -24.00
CA SER A 82 -3.49 -5.73 -25.28
C SER A 82 -4.80 -4.92 -25.22
N GLY A 83 -4.76 -3.79 -24.52
CA GLY A 83 -5.86 -2.82 -24.49
C GLY A 83 -5.58 -1.72 -23.47
N ALA A 84 -4.64 -0.83 -23.79
CA ALA A 84 -4.18 0.21 -22.89
C ALA A 84 -5.27 1.28 -22.66
N VAL A 85 -6.18 1.04 -21.71
CA VAL A 85 -6.74 2.17 -20.95
C VAL A 85 -5.65 2.53 -19.94
N PRO A 86 -4.89 3.63 -20.15
CA PRO A 86 -3.86 4.00 -19.20
C PRO A 86 -4.51 4.25 -17.83
N PRO A 87 -3.84 3.87 -16.73
CA PRO A 87 -4.37 4.13 -15.40
C PRO A 87 -4.71 5.61 -15.25
N PRO A 88 -5.81 5.94 -14.54
CA PRO A 88 -6.23 7.33 -14.37
C PRO A 88 -5.08 8.14 -13.77
N LYS A 89 -4.82 9.29 -14.39
CA LYS A 89 -3.71 10.16 -14.02
C LYS A 89 -3.95 10.70 -12.62
N SER A 90 -3.05 10.41 -11.68
CA SER A 90 -3.07 11.03 -10.36
C SER A 90 -2.86 12.55 -10.48
N ARG A 91 -3.23 13.32 -9.45
CA ARG A 91 -2.97 14.77 -9.37
C ARG A 91 -1.50 15.14 -9.55
N VAL A 92 -0.60 14.17 -9.44
CA VAL A 92 0.86 14.35 -9.48
C VAL A 92 1.46 13.79 -10.77
N TRP A 93 0.65 13.17 -11.63
CA TRP A 93 1.08 12.44 -12.83
C TRP A 93 1.92 13.27 -13.80
N TYR A 94 1.67 14.58 -13.92
CA TYR A 94 2.43 15.48 -14.80
C TYR A 94 3.89 15.68 -14.36
N LEU A 95 4.24 15.42 -13.10
CA LEU A 95 5.60 15.55 -12.59
C LEU A 95 6.53 14.44 -13.12
N TRP A 96 5.95 13.31 -13.52
CA TRP A 96 6.69 12.11 -13.93
C TRP A 96 6.81 11.96 -15.44
N ASN A 97 6.32 12.93 -16.22
CA ASN A 97 6.40 12.89 -17.68
C ASN A 97 7.71 13.49 -18.19
N ALA A 98 8.67 12.61 -18.48
CA ALA A 98 9.89 12.95 -19.19
C ALA A 98 9.69 12.88 -20.71
N SER A 99 8.76 13.66 -21.29
CA SER A 99 8.59 13.69 -22.75
C SER A 99 9.43 14.81 -23.37
N GLY A 100 10.60 14.47 -23.91
CA GLY A 100 11.46 15.38 -24.66
C GLY A 100 12.90 14.86 -24.81
N PRO A 101 13.80 15.58 -25.49
CA PRO A 101 15.22 15.20 -25.56
C PRO A 101 15.86 15.21 -24.16
N THR A 102 16.64 14.18 -23.83
CA THR A 102 17.22 13.87 -22.50
C THR A 102 17.86 15.07 -21.80
N ARG A 103 18.52 15.98 -22.54
CA ARG A 103 19.16 17.18 -21.97
C ARG A 103 18.19 18.22 -21.40
N LYS A 104 16.96 18.32 -21.92
CA LYS A 104 15.95 19.27 -21.41
C LYS A 104 15.16 18.69 -20.23
N ILE A 105 15.04 17.36 -20.16
CA ILE A 105 14.38 16.63 -19.07
C ILE A 105 15.14 16.83 -17.75
N MET A 106 16.45 16.61 -17.74
CA MET A 106 17.28 16.73 -16.53
C MET A 106 17.23 18.14 -15.90
N LYS A 107 16.97 19.17 -16.70
CA LYS A 107 16.86 20.57 -16.25
C LYS A 107 15.51 20.89 -15.59
N ASN A 108 14.47 20.09 -15.91
CA ASN A 108 13.09 20.29 -15.50
C ASN A 108 12.53 19.14 -14.65
N LEU A 109 13.41 18.28 -14.10
CA LEU A 109 12.98 17.28 -13.13
C LEU A 109 12.40 17.98 -11.90
N PRO A 110 11.29 17.46 -11.34
CA PRO A 110 10.73 17.96 -10.09
C PRO A 110 11.71 17.70 -8.95
N SER A 111 12.48 18.73 -8.60
CA SER A 111 13.27 18.71 -7.37
C SER A 111 12.38 19.06 -6.17
N GLU A 112 12.71 18.48 -5.01
CA GLU A 112 12.03 18.74 -3.74
C GLU A 112 11.90 20.25 -3.45
N GLU A 113 12.92 21.02 -3.82
CA GLU A 113 12.99 22.47 -3.66
C GLU A 113 11.97 23.25 -4.53
N LYS A 114 11.63 22.75 -5.73
CA LYS A 114 10.57 23.31 -6.58
C LYS A 114 9.17 22.96 -6.06
N LEU A 115 9.03 21.77 -5.47
CA LEU A 115 7.77 21.32 -4.87
C LEU A 115 7.41 22.15 -3.63
N ILE A 116 8.39 22.46 -2.79
CA ILE A 116 8.21 23.27 -1.59
C ILE A 116 7.88 24.73 -1.95
N ARG A 117 8.51 25.32 -2.98
CA ARG A 117 8.18 26.70 -3.43
C ARG A 117 6.78 26.84 -4.02
N ASN A 118 6.35 25.87 -4.85
CA ASN A 118 5.02 25.92 -5.48
C ASN A 118 3.87 25.62 -4.50
N GLY A 119 4.16 25.05 -3.32
CA GLY A 119 3.19 24.86 -2.24
C GLY A 119 2.72 26.16 -1.56
N ASN A 120 3.42 27.28 -1.78
CA ASN A 120 3.09 28.60 -1.21
C ASN A 120 2.69 29.66 -2.25
N GLY A 121 2.30 29.25 -3.47
CA GLY A 121 1.83 30.15 -4.53
C GLY A 121 0.31 30.16 -4.68
N SER A 122 -0.30 31.30 -4.41
CA SER A 122 -1.71 31.65 -4.55
C SER A 122 -2.44 31.05 -5.77
N VAL A 123 -3.65 30.55 -5.53
CA VAL A 123 -4.69 30.30 -6.53
C VAL A 123 -4.96 31.56 -7.34
N SER A 124 -4.65 31.55 -8.63
CA SER A 124 -5.22 32.46 -9.63
C SER A 124 -5.34 31.75 -10.98
N GLY A 125 -6.50 31.94 -11.61
CA GLY A 125 -7.11 31.00 -12.54
C GLY A 125 -6.63 31.05 -13.99
N ALA A 126 -7.13 30.08 -14.74
CA ALA A 126 -7.42 30.21 -16.17
C ALA A 126 -8.41 29.10 -16.56
N ASP A 127 -9.62 29.53 -16.89
CA ASP A 127 -10.70 28.75 -17.49
C ASP A 127 -10.24 28.02 -18.76
N GLY A 128 -10.64 26.76 -18.90
CA GLY A 128 -10.40 25.91 -20.06
C GLY A 128 -11.66 25.20 -20.50
N MET A 129 -12.49 25.94 -21.24
CA MET A 129 -13.56 25.52 -22.16
C MET A 129 -13.80 24.01 -22.34
N LEU A 130 -14.93 23.52 -21.82
CA LEU A 130 -15.60 22.34 -22.36
C LEU A 130 -16.41 22.77 -23.59
N LYS A 131 -15.94 22.45 -24.79
CA LYS A 131 -16.80 22.49 -25.99
C LYS A 131 -17.45 21.14 -26.18
N GLU A 132 -18.77 21.17 -26.03
CA GLU A 132 -19.74 20.15 -26.44
C GLU A 132 -19.54 19.78 -27.92
N ALA A 133 -19.53 18.48 -28.22
CA ALA A 133 -19.64 17.98 -29.58
C ALA A 133 -21.13 17.73 -29.88
N SER A 134 -21.73 18.64 -30.65
CA SER A 134 -23.00 18.42 -31.35
C SER A 134 -22.69 18.05 -32.81
N SER A 135 -23.22 16.90 -33.24
CA SER A 135 -23.75 16.57 -34.57
C SER A 135 -23.08 17.16 -35.84
N THR A 136 -22.51 16.29 -36.67
CA THR A 136 -22.89 16.05 -38.08
C THR A 136 -22.21 14.76 -38.55
#